data_AF-A0A1F8U9E5-F1
#
_entry.id   AF-A0A1F8U9E5-F1
#
_cell.length_a   1.000
_cell.length_b   1.000
_cell.length_c   1.000
_cell.angle_alpha   90.00
_cell.angle_beta   90.00
_cell.angle_gamma   90.00
#
_symmetry.space_group_name_H-M   'P 1'
#
loop_
_entity.id
_entity.type
_entity.pdbx_description
1 polymer ?
#
loop_
_entity_poly.entity_id
_entity_poly.type
_entity_poly.pdbx_seq_one_letter_code
_entity_poly.pdbx_strand_id
1 'polypeptide(L)'
;MPHRFTAGDIKKIALRLGLHQINNKKWSGTDIKGNFLQTYIHDHNDGVQILVGTARQHAAQMGFKDTDDMHDFMNNKKRRR
;
A
#
# COMPACT_ATOMS: atom_id res chain seq x y z
N MET A 1 17.74 7.15 -2.09
CA MET A 1 17.32 7.22 -0.67
C MET A 1 16.03 6.43 -0.54
N PRO A 2 15.81 5.65 0.54
CA PRO A 2 14.55 4.92 0.68
C PRO A 2 13.38 5.91 0.78
N HIS A 3 12.36 5.72 -0.07
CA HIS A 3 11.15 6.54 -0.02
C HIS A 3 10.47 6.38 1.34
N ARG A 4 10.12 7.51 1.94
CA ARG A 4 9.39 7.56 3.21
C ARG A 4 7.91 7.52 2.90
N PHE A 5 7.22 6.57 3.50
CA PHE A 5 5.77 6.44 3.42
C PHE A 5 5.18 6.75 4.79
N THR A 6 3.97 7.30 4.78
CA THR A 6 3.14 7.42 5.97
C THR A 6 2.07 6.33 6.00
N ALA A 7 1.47 6.09 7.16
CA ALA A 7 0.31 5.19 7.26
C ALA A 7 -0.82 5.62 6.30
N GLY A 8 -1.03 6.93 6.15
CA GLY A 8 -2.01 7.48 5.21
C GLY A 8 -1.66 7.21 3.74
N ASP A 9 -0.39 7.21 3.37
CA ASP A 9 0.05 6.87 2.00
C ASP A 9 -0.25 5.41 1.68
N ILE A 10 0.03 4.49 2.61
CA ILE A 10 -0.27 3.07 2.43
C ILE A 10 -1.78 2.84 2.31
N LYS A 11 -2.61 3.52 3.12
CA LYS A 11 -4.08 3.47 3.00
C LYS A 11 -4.55 3.96 1.63
N LYS A 12 -4.01 5.07 1.12
CA LYS A 12 -4.33 5.60 -0.23
C LYS A 12 -3.97 4.62 -1.33
N ILE A 13 -2.79 4.00 -1.24
CA ILE A 13 -2.34 2.99 -2.21
C ILE A 13 -3.27 1.78 -2.14
N ALA A 14 -3.61 1.30 -0.95
CA ALA A 14 -4.53 0.18 -0.74
C ALA A 14 -5.90 0.44 -1.38
N LEU A 15 -6.51 1.60 -1.08
CA LEU A 15 -7.79 2.00 -1.68
C LEU A 15 -7.71 2.06 -3.21
N ARG A 16 -6.64 2.62 -3.75
CA ARG A 16 -6.44 2.76 -5.20
C ARG A 16 -6.24 1.43 -5.91
N LEU A 17 -5.72 0.43 -5.21
CA LEU A 17 -5.61 -0.94 -5.67
C LEU A 17 -6.94 -1.72 -5.59
N GLY A 18 -7.99 -1.13 -5.01
CA GLY A 18 -9.27 -1.80 -4.78
C GLY A 18 -9.29 -2.66 -3.51
N LEU A 19 -8.33 -2.47 -2.60
CA LEU A 19 -8.40 -3.07 -1.27
C LEU A 19 -9.38 -2.28 -0.40
N HIS A 20 -10.22 -3.00 0.30
CA HIS A 20 -11.15 -2.45 1.29
C HIS A 20 -10.74 -2.89 2.69
N GLN A 21 -10.99 -2.01 3.66
CA GLN A 21 -10.78 -2.34 5.06
C GLN A 21 -11.81 -3.38 5.50
N ILE A 22 -11.34 -4.54 5.95
CA ILE A 22 -12.20 -5.60 6.48
C ILE A 22 -12.33 -5.47 7.99
N ASN A 23 -11.25 -5.04 8.65
CA ASN A 23 -11.24 -4.75 10.09
C ASN A 23 -10.19 -3.67 10.41
N ASN A 24 -10.03 -3.35 11.70
CA ASN A 24 -9.14 -2.28 12.17
C ASN A 24 -7.67 -2.39 11.74
N LYS A 25 -7.22 -3.56 11.26
CA LYS A 25 -5.82 -3.78 10.85
C LYS A 25 -5.67 -4.43 9.48
N LYS A 26 -6.74 -5.03 8.93
CA LYS A 26 -6.68 -5.87 7.75
C LYS A 26 -7.43 -5.22 6.60
N TRP A 27 -6.75 -5.19 5.46
CA TRP A 27 -7.28 -4.72 4.20
C TRP A 27 -7.16 -5.84 3.18
N SER A 28 -8.22 -6.11 2.43
CA SER A 28 -8.20 -7.09 1.35
C SER A 28 -9.04 -6.65 0.17
N GLY A 29 -8.72 -7.17 -1.00
CA GLY A 29 -9.46 -6.89 -2.22
C GLY A 29 -8.85 -7.64 -3.38
N THR A 30 -9.50 -7.55 -4.53
CA THR A 30 -9.01 -8.15 -5.77
C THR A 30 -8.54 -7.03 -6.67
N ASP A 31 -7.33 -7.14 -7.20
CA ASP A 31 -6.82 -6.18 -8.16
C ASP A 31 -7.58 -6.27 -9.51
N ILE A 32 -7.31 -5.32 -10.41
CA ILE A 32 -7.89 -5.30 -11.76
C ILE A 32 -7.49 -6.51 -12.64
N LYS A 33 -6.50 -7.30 -12.21
CA LYS A 33 -6.01 -8.51 -12.89
C LYS A 33 -6.61 -9.78 -12.28
N GLY A 34 -7.48 -9.68 -11.28
CA GLY A 34 -8.10 -10.82 -10.60
C GLY A 34 -7.27 -11.43 -9.46
N ASN A 35 -6.14 -10.82 -9.08
CA ASN A 35 -5.29 -11.29 -8.00
C ASN A 35 -5.84 -10.83 -6.65
N PHE A 36 -6.02 -11.78 -5.72
CA PHE A 36 -6.35 -11.46 -4.34
C PHE A 36 -5.14 -10.83 -3.64
N LEU A 37 -5.35 -9.65 -3.06
CA LEU A 37 -4.38 -8.94 -2.27
C LEU A 37 -4.88 -8.83 -0.84
N GLN A 38 -3.95 -8.95 0.09
CA GLN A 38 -4.20 -8.74 1.50
C GLN A 38 -3.00 -8.07 2.14
N THR A 39 -3.26 -7.03 2.91
CA THR A 39 -2.23 -6.34 3.68
C THR A 39 -2.73 -6.00 5.08
N TYR A 40 -1.78 -5.85 6.00
CA TYR A 40 -2.06 -5.49 7.38
C TYR A 40 -1.57 -4.07 7.66
N ILE A 41 -2.48 -3.10 7.56
CA ILE A 41 -2.20 -1.70 7.85
C ILE A 41 -2.68 -1.43 9.26
N HIS A 42 -1.74 -1.27 10.19
CA HIS A 42 -2.09 -0.84 11.54
C HIS A 42 -2.55 0.62 11.49
N ASP A 43 -3.69 0.90 12.13
CA ASP A 43 -4.23 2.24 12.24
C ASP A 43 -3.39 3.06 13.24
N HIS A 44 -2.27 3.59 12.75
CA HIS A 44 -1.57 4.69 13.37
C HIS A 44 -2.07 5.99 12.73
N ASN A 45 -1.99 7.11 13.46
CA ASN A 45 -2.28 8.44 12.90
C ASN A 45 -1.71 8.57 11.49
N ASP A 46 -2.51 9.04 10.52
CA ASP A 46 -2.17 8.98 9.10
C ASP A 46 -0.85 9.69 8.74
N GLY A 47 -0.40 10.65 9.56
CA GLY A 47 0.89 11.35 9.41
C GLY A 47 2.12 10.62 9.96
N VAL A 48 1.97 9.45 10.57
CA VAL A 48 3.09 8.68 11.13
C VAL A 48 3.87 8.03 10.00
N GLN A 49 5.18 8.32 9.94
CA GLN A 49 6.09 7.66 9.02
C GLN A 49 6.26 6.20 9.43
N ILE A 50 6.11 5.31 8.45
CA ILE A 50 6.38 3.88 8.66
C ILE A 50 7.86 3.60 8.44
N LEU A 51 8.35 2.57 9.13
CA LEU A 51 9.72 2.10 8.95
C LEU A 51 9.91 1.59 7.51
N VAL A 52 11.13 1.74 7.00
CA VAL A 52 11.49 1.29 5.63
C VAL A 52 11.22 -0.21 5.45
N GLY A 53 11.46 -1.02 6.50
CA GLY A 53 11.14 -2.45 6.47
C GLY A 53 9.64 -2.73 6.32
N THR A 54 8.81 -1.97 7.03
CA THR A 54 7.34 -2.05 6.93
C THR A 54 6.86 -1.63 5.54
N ALA A 55 7.43 -0.56 4.97
CA ALA A 55 7.10 -0.13 3.61
C ALA A 55 7.42 -1.22 2.56
N ARG A 56 8.58 -1.88 2.69
CA ARG A 56 8.94 -3.01 1.83
C ARG A 56 8.00 -4.20 1.96
N GLN A 57 7.57 -4.52 3.19
CA GLN A 57 6.58 -5.57 3.41
C GLN A 57 5.23 -5.24 2.76
N HIS A 58 4.75 -4.00 2.88
CA HIS A 58 3.54 -3.56 2.19
C HIS A 58 3.68 -3.63 0.68
N ALA A 59 4.82 -3.19 0.12
CA ALA A 59 5.08 -3.29 -1.31
C ALA A 59 4.91 -4.74 -1.81
N ALA A 60 5.55 -5.70 -1.12
CA ALA A 60 5.43 -7.11 -1.46
C ALA A 60 4.00 -7.67 -1.31
N GLN A 61 3.32 -7.36 -0.20
CA GLN A 61 1.93 -7.79 0.05
C GLN A 61 0.93 -7.22 -0.97
N MET A 62 1.19 -6.01 -1.45
CA MET A 62 0.40 -5.32 -2.46
C MET A 62 0.88 -5.61 -3.88
N GLY A 63 1.81 -6.57 -4.07
CA GLY A 63 2.27 -7.03 -5.38
C GLY A 63 3.12 -6.04 -6.18
N PHE A 64 3.75 -5.07 -5.52
CA PHE A 64 4.76 -4.21 -6.12
C PHE A 64 6.13 -4.88 -6.10
N LYS A 65 6.98 -4.47 -7.04
CA LYS A 65 8.36 -4.99 -7.12
C LYS A 65 9.21 -4.53 -5.94
N ASP A 66 9.09 -3.25 -5.59
CA ASP A 66 9.86 -2.60 -4.54
C ASP A 66 9.14 -1.31 -4.06
N THR A 67 9.77 -0.59 -3.14
CA THR A 67 9.25 0.67 -2.61
C THR A 67 9.23 1.80 -3.64
N ASP A 68 10.08 1.74 -4.66
CA ASP A 68 10.18 2.78 -5.68
C ASP A 68 9.05 2.62 -6.69
N ASP A 69 8.73 1.38 -7.05
CA ASP A 69 7.57 0.98 -7.84
C ASP A 69 6.25 1.38 -7.15
N MET A 70 6.17 1.13 -5.84
CA MET A 70 5.04 1.56 -5.00
C MET A 70 4.92 3.09 -4.94
N HIS A 71 6.05 3.80 -4.86
CA HIS A 71 6.08 5.27 -4.85
C HIS A 71 5.67 5.87 -6.21
N ASP A 72 6.15 5.30 -7.31
CA ASP A 72 5.74 5.71 -8.66
C ASP A 72 4.24 5.48 -8.87
N PHE A 73 3.72 4.33 -8.44
CA PHE A 73 2.28 4.07 -8.47
C PHE A 73 1.51 5.14 -7.70
N MET A 74 1.93 5.51 -6.49
CA MET A 74 1.28 6.54 -5.68
C MET A 74 1.22 7.89 -6.40
N ASN A 75 2.34 8.34 -7.00
CA ASN A 75 2.44 9.66 -7.63
C ASN A 75 1.82 9.72 -9.03
N ASN A 76 1.93 8.63 -9.80
CA ASN A 76 1.43 8.58 -11.15
C ASN A 76 -0.03 8.13 -11.16
N LYS A 77 -0.97 9.08 -11.06
CA LYS A 77 -2.43 8.82 -11.04
C LYS A 77 -2.98 8.08 -12.27
N LYS A 78 -2.28 8.13 -13.42
CA LYS A 78 -2.67 7.43 -14.65
C LYS A 78 -2.17 5.98 -14.69
N ARG A 79 -1.20 5.64 -13.84
CA ARG A 79 -0.63 4.29 -13.78
C ARG A 79 -1.66 3.29 -13.25
N ARG A 80 -1.92 2.25 -14.04
CA ARG A 80 -2.62 1.03 -13.61
C ARG A 80 -1.58 0.02 -13.12
N ARG A 81 -2.00 -0.90 -12.25
CA ARG A 81 -1.13 -1.97 -11.74
C ARG A 81 -0.81 -3.01 -12.83
#